data_AF-A0A2S5L2Y7-F1
#
_entry.id   AF-A0A2S5L2Y7-F1
#
_cell.length_a   1.000
_cell.length_b   1.000
_cell.length_c   1.000
_cell.angle_alpha   90.00
_cell.angle_beta   90.00
_cell.angle_gamma   90.00
#
_symmetry.space_group_name_H-M   'P 1'
#
loop_
_entity.id
_entity.type
_entity.pdbx_description
1 polymer ?
#
loop_
_entity_poly.entity_id
_entity_poly.type
_entity_poly.pdbx_seq_one_letter_code
_entity_poly.pdbx_strand_id
1 'polypeptide(L)'
;PTSWVKREWRGSYRGQKQIWYLLRLTGRDSDVSLRATSHPEFDAWRWNDYWVPLEDVIEFKRAVYEAALNELAPNLYHKGAHK
;
A
#
# COMPACT_ATOMS: atom_id res chain seq x y z
N PRO A 1 9.76 -45.25 3.10
CA PRO A 1 10.27 -43.97 3.65
C PRO A 1 9.14 -43.16 4.28
N THR A 2 9.12 -43.07 5.62
CA THR A 2 7.99 -42.64 6.47
C THR A 2 8.14 -41.22 7.06
N SER A 3 8.91 -40.34 6.42
CA SER A 3 8.88 -38.92 6.76
C SER A 3 9.30 -38.06 5.57
N TRP A 4 8.35 -37.33 5.01
CA TRP A 4 8.65 -36.16 4.20
C TRP A 4 8.90 -34.99 5.16
N VAL A 5 10.15 -34.80 5.56
CA VAL A 5 10.54 -33.61 6.34
C VAL A 5 10.46 -32.42 5.39
N LYS A 6 9.41 -31.59 5.55
CA LYS A 6 9.32 -30.30 4.88
C LYS A 6 10.55 -29.50 5.27
N ARG A 7 11.43 -29.26 4.30
CA ARG A 7 12.61 -28.41 4.38
C ARG A 7 12.17 -27.09 5.01
N GLU A 8 12.45 -26.88 6.30
CA GLU A 8 12.24 -25.61 6.97
C GLU A 8 13.20 -24.61 6.32
N TRP A 9 12.70 -23.96 5.27
CA TRP A 9 13.40 -22.88 4.61
C TRP A 9 13.50 -21.72 5.60
N ARG A 10 14.72 -21.47 6.09
CA ARG A 10 15.27 -20.12 6.36
C ARG A 10 14.30 -19.18 7.10
N GLY A 11 14.35 -19.15 8.44
CA GLY A 11 13.85 -18.07 9.28
C GLY A 11 12.48 -17.50 8.86
N SER A 12 11.40 -18.19 9.22
CA SER A 12 10.05 -17.91 8.75
C SER A 12 9.64 -16.45 8.94
N TYR A 13 9.67 -15.70 7.86
CA TYR A 13 9.10 -14.36 7.78
C TYR A 13 7.59 -14.42 8.06
N ARG A 14 7.13 -13.59 9.01
CA ARG A 14 5.74 -13.63 9.50
C ARG A 14 4.88 -12.45 9.04
N GLY A 15 5.44 -11.51 8.28
CA GLY A 15 4.73 -10.34 7.79
C GLY A 15 5.51 -9.04 7.90
N GLN A 16 4.83 -7.92 7.64
CA GLN A 16 5.41 -6.57 7.62
C GLN A 16 4.88 -5.74 8.78
N LYS A 17 5.76 -5.02 9.47
CA LYS A 17 5.37 -3.86 10.28
C LYS A 17 5.37 -2.65 9.35
N GLN A 18 4.22 -1.99 9.22
CA GLN A 18 4.01 -0.90 8.26
C GLN A 18 3.64 0.39 8.99
N ILE A 19 4.10 1.53 8.45
CA ILE A 19 3.67 2.87 8.82
C ILE A 19 3.07 3.48 7.55
N TRP A 20 1.87 4.03 7.66
CA TRP A 20 1.15 4.63 6.54
C TRP A 20 1.24 6.15 6.57
N TYR A 21 1.38 6.76 5.40
CA TYR A 21 1.43 8.21 5.23
C TYR A 21 0.35 8.65 4.25
N LEU A 22 -0.34 9.75 4.56
CA LEU A 22 -1.23 10.44 3.64
C LEU A 22 -0.47 11.57 2.96
N LEU A 23 -0.38 11.55 1.63
CA LEU A 23 0.35 12.52 0.83
C LEU A 23 -0.58 13.19 -0.18
N ARG A 24 -0.37 14.49 -0.42
CA ARG A 24 -1.02 15.24 -1.51
C ARG A 24 0.00 15.43 -2.64
N LEU A 25 -0.31 14.93 -3.83
CA LEU A 25 0.48 15.24 -5.03
C LEU A 25 0.35 16.74 -5.35
N THR A 26 1.46 17.48 -5.31
CA THR A 26 1.50 18.91 -5.65
C THR A 26 1.99 19.19 -7.07
N GLY A 27 2.51 18.16 -7.74
CA GLY A 27 2.94 18.20 -9.14
C GLY A 27 1.84 17.77 -10.11
N ARG A 28 2.24 17.34 -11.31
CA ARG A 28 1.35 16.81 -12.34
C ARG A 28 1.30 15.29 -12.26
N ASP A 29 0.21 14.70 -12.74
CA ASP A 29 0.09 13.24 -12.88
C ASP A 29 1.23 12.65 -13.74
N SER A 30 1.69 13.40 -14.75
CA SER A 30 2.84 13.01 -15.60
C SER A 30 4.17 12.91 -14.87
N ASP A 31 4.27 13.47 -13.66
CA ASP A 31 5.50 13.44 -12.87
C ASP A 31 5.66 12.09 -12.13
N VAL A 32 4.61 11.26 -12.08
CA VAL A 32 4.66 9.89 -11.53
C VAL A 32 5.31 8.95 -12.55
N SER A 33 6.57 8.55 -12.29
CA SER A 33 7.31 7.60 -13.14
C SER A 33 7.50 6.24 -12.47
N LEU A 34 6.80 5.22 -12.99
CA LEU A 34 6.92 3.82 -12.54
C LEU A 34 8.12 3.08 -13.14
N ARG A 35 8.88 3.71 -14.05
CA ARG A 35 10.02 3.11 -14.77
C ARG A 35 11.37 3.70 -14.36
N ALA A 36 11.43 4.37 -13.21
CA ALA A 36 12.65 4.96 -12.66
C ALA A 36 13.68 3.93 -12.15
N THR A 37 13.29 2.65 -12.01
CA THR A 37 14.14 1.54 -11.54
C THR A 37 14.18 0.43 -12.58
N SER A 38 15.28 -0.34 -12.61
CA SER A 38 15.43 -1.52 -13.46
C SER A 38 14.52 -2.69 -13.04
N HIS A 39 13.97 -2.65 -11.83
CA HIS A 39 13.01 -3.62 -11.32
C HIS A 39 11.78 -2.86 -10.77
N PRO A 40 10.80 -2.54 -11.63
CA PRO A 40 9.62 -1.79 -11.23
C PRO A 40 8.68 -2.64 -10.39
N GLU A 41 8.12 -2.06 -9.33
CA GLU A 41 7.10 -2.71 -8.49
C GLU A 41 5.70 -2.67 -9.13
N PHE A 42 5.42 -1.62 -9.91
CA PHE A 42 4.10 -1.36 -10.49
C PHE A 42 4.18 -1.21 -12.02
N ASP A 43 3.16 -1.73 -12.70
CA ASP A 43 3.04 -1.63 -14.16
C ASP A 43 2.26 -0.40 -14.62
N ALA A 44 1.25 -0.01 -13.86
CA ALA A 44 0.36 1.11 -14.13
C ALA A 44 -0.20 1.68 -12.82
N TRP A 45 -0.75 2.88 -12.88
CA TRP A 45 -1.45 3.50 -11.76
C TRP A 45 -2.69 4.26 -12.26
N ARG A 46 -3.66 4.45 -11.37
CA ARG A 46 -4.82 5.32 -11.57
C ARG A 46 -5.22 5.92 -10.24
N TRP A 47 -5.86 7.08 -10.28
CA TRP A 47 -6.58 7.57 -9.11
C TRP A 47 -7.79 6.67 -8.83
N ASN A 48 -8.12 6.56 -7.54
CA ASN A 48 -9.34 5.94 -7.06
C ASN A 48 -9.96 6.84 -5.99
N ASP A 49 -11.23 6.64 -5.71
CA ASP A 49 -11.85 7.27 -4.56
C ASP A 49 -11.13 6.86 -3.27
N TYR A 50 -11.09 7.76 -2.29
CA TYR A 50 -10.39 7.53 -1.03
C TYR A 50 -10.88 6.25 -0.33
N TRP A 51 -12.20 6.06 -0.35
CA TRP A 51 -12.83 4.83 0.11
C TRP A 51 -12.86 3.81 -1.03
N VAL A 52 -11.71 3.17 -1.25
CA VAL A 52 -11.59 2.07 -2.20
C VAL A 52 -12.44 0.88 -1.73
N PRO A 53 -13.19 0.21 -2.64
CA PRO A 53 -13.86 -1.03 -2.31
C PRO A 53 -12.85 -2.08 -1.80
N LEU A 54 -13.10 -2.65 -0.62
CA LEU A 54 -12.18 -3.65 -0.05
C LEU A 54 -12.07 -4.91 -0.92
N GLU A 55 -13.04 -5.18 -1.81
CA GLU A 55 -12.95 -6.23 -2.81
C GLU A 55 -11.77 -6.05 -3.79
N ASP A 56 -11.37 -4.81 -4.10
CA ASP A 56 -10.22 -4.50 -4.96
C ASP A 56 -8.87 -4.73 -4.23
N VAL A 57 -8.91 -4.85 -2.89
CA VAL A 57 -7.74 -5.10 -2.05
C VAL A 57 -7.64 -6.60 -1.77
N ILE A 58 -6.43 -7.15 -1.96
CA ILE A 58 -6.16 -8.55 -1.63
C ILE A 58 -6.46 -8.85 -0.16
N GLU A 59 -7.09 -10.00 0.10
CA GLU A 59 -7.73 -10.32 1.38
C GLU A 59 -6.86 -10.04 2.61
N PHE A 60 -5.60 -10.49 2.61
CA PHE A 60 -4.70 -10.32 3.74
C PHE A 60 -4.30 -8.86 4.04
N LYS A 61 -4.53 -7.92 3.10
CA LYS A 61 -4.26 -6.49 3.29
C LYS A 61 -5.49 -5.69 3.70
N ARG A 62 -6.70 -6.23 3.57
CA ARG A 62 -7.96 -5.48 3.79
C ARG A 62 -8.02 -4.80 5.15
N ALA A 63 -7.72 -5.53 6.23
CA ALA A 63 -7.75 -4.99 7.59
C ALA A 63 -6.72 -3.87 7.80
N VAL A 64 -5.53 -3.98 7.18
CA VAL A 64 -4.50 -2.94 7.26
C VAL A 64 -4.92 -1.69 6.49
N TYR A 65 -5.53 -1.85 5.31
CA TYR A 65 -6.06 -0.74 4.52
C TYR A 65 -7.22 -0.04 5.23
N GLU A 66 -8.16 -0.80 5.79
CA GLU A 66 -9.28 -0.25 6.56
C GLU A 66 -8.79 0.57 7.75
N ALA A 67 -7.85 0.05 8.54
CA ALA A 67 -7.27 0.77 9.67
C ALA A 67 -6.56 2.06 9.23
N ALA A 68 -5.69 1.98 8.20
CA ALA A 68 -4.95 3.13 7.70
C ALA A 68 -5.87 4.22 7.12
N LEU A 69 -6.87 3.84 6.31
CA LEU A 69 -7.80 4.80 5.71
C LEU A 69 -8.66 5.49 6.77
N ASN A 70 -9.13 4.75 7.78
CA ASN A 70 -9.89 5.34 8.88
C ASN A 70 -9.05 6.29 9.74
N GLU A 71 -7.81 5.92 10.07
CA GLU A 71 -6.91 6.75 10.88
C GLU A 71 -6.51 8.05 10.15
N LEU A 72 -6.32 7.97 8.83
CA LEU A 72 -5.88 9.11 8.01
C LEU A 72 -7.05 9.99 7.54
N ALA A 73 -8.30 9.50 7.55
CA ALA A 73 -9.47 10.20 7.03
C ALA A 73 -9.69 11.62 7.61
N PRO A 74 -9.48 11.89 8.92
CA PRO A 74 -9.64 13.24 9.48
C PRO A 74 -8.74 14.30 8.82
N ASN A 75 -7.61 13.89 8.24
CA ASN A 75 -6.64 14.80 7.62
C ASN A 75 -7.00 15.17 6.17
N LEU A 76 -7.96 14.49 5.54
CA LEU A 76 -8.36 14.76 4.16
C LEU A 76 -8.92 16.16 3.95
N TYR A 77 -9.67 16.65 4.94
CA TYR A 77 -10.34 17.95 4.87
C TYR A 77 -9.55 19.04 5.58
N HIS A 78 -8.34 18.75 6.05
CA HIS A 78 -7.44 19.77 6.54
C HIS A 78 -7.00 20.62 5.34
N LYS A 79 -7.82 21.62 5.01
CA LYS A 79 -7.51 22.67 4.03
C LYS A 79 -6.14 23.19 4.40
N GLY A 80 -5.16 22.89 3.54
CA GLY A 80 -3.82 23.40 3.69
C GLY A 80 -3.89 24.91 3.96
N ALA A 81 -3.42 25.29 5.14
CA ALA A 81 -2.98 26.64 5.43
C ALA A 81 -1.81 26.95 4.47
N HIS A 82 -2.13 27.27 3.23
CA HIS A 82 -1.20 27.86 2.29
C HIS A 82 -1.60 29.32 2.12
N LYS A 83 -0.93 30.16 2.91
CA LYS A 83 -0.50 31.48 2.45
C LYS A 83 0.50 31.32 1.32
#